data_AF-A0A2T4UP52-F1
#
_entry.id   AF-A0A2T4UP52-F1
#
_cell.length_a   1.000
_cell.length_b   1.000
_cell.length_c   1.000
_cell.angle_alpha   90.00
_cell.angle_beta   90.00
_cell.angle_gamma   90.00
#
_symmetry.space_group_name_H-M   'P 1'
#
loop_
_entity.id
_entity.type
_entity.pdbx_description
1 polymer ?
#
loop_
_entity_poly.entity_id
_entity_poly.type
_entity_poly.pdbx_seq_one_letter_code
_entity_poly.pdbx_strand_id
1 'polypeptide(L)'
;MTDTATTRPQAPTLPEAVAEFVSVFSHGDTADDLAVRMSCSEIDALAGLLRAFGRDEAADLWIAEHATDDDEGDAHTPEGSKR
;
A
#
# COMPACT_ATOMS: atom_id res chain seq x y z
N MET A 1 13.19 -22.06 43.68
CA MET A 1 12.09 -21.27 43.08
C MET A 1 12.69 -20.52 41.91
N THR A 2 12.50 -21.02 40.69
CA THR A 2 12.80 -20.28 39.46
C THR A 2 11.52 -19.61 39.03
N ASP A 3 11.44 -18.30 39.20
CA ASP A 3 10.38 -17.48 38.61
C ASP A 3 10.56 -17.49 37.09
N THR A 4 9.72 -18.26 36.42
CA THR A 4 9.51 -18.14 34.97
C THR A 4 8.75 -16.84 34.75
N ALA A 5 9.49 -15.74 34.57
CA ALA A 5 8.90 -14.50 34.08
C ALA A 5 8.43 -14.75 32.64
N THR A 6 7.12 -14.91 32.47
CA THR A 6 6.46 -14.85 31.16
C THR A 6 6.67 -13.45 30.58
N THR A 7 7.71 -13.28 29.76
CA THR A 7 7.90 -12.08 28.94
C THR A 7 6.72 -11.96 27.99
N ARG A 8 5.88 -10.93 28.17
CA ARG A 8 4.89 -10.57 27.15
C ARG A 8 5.62 -10.10 25.90
N PRO A 9 5.15 -10.42 24.69
CA PRO A 9 5.70 -9.82 23.47
C PRO A 9 5.61 -8.30 23.61
N GLN A 10 6.73 -7.61 23.41
CA GLN A 10 6.71 -6.16 23.31
C GLN A 10 6.10 -5.77 21.96
N ALA A 11 5.25 -4.73 21.95
CA ALA A 11 4.71 -4.19 20.71
C ALA A 11 5.86 -3.59 19.86
N PRO A 12 5.78 -3.66 18.51
CA PRO A 12 6.78 -3.05 17.65
C PRO A 12 6.81 -1.53 17.88
N THR A 13 7.99 -0.96 17.73
CA THR A 13 8.12 0.50 17.64
C THR A 13 7.45 1.01 16.37
N LEU A 14 7.13 2.31 16.31
CA LEU A 14 6.53 2.90 15.12
C LEU A 14 7.38 2.66 13.84
N PRO A 15 8.71 2.87 13.84
CA PRO A 15 9.52 2.58 12.64
C PRO A 15 9.49 1.12 12.21
N GLU A 16 9.50 0.18 13.16
CA GLU A 16 9.42 -1.26 12.87
C GLU A 16 8.05 -1.62 12.27
N ALA A 17 6.97 -1.09 12.84
CA ALA A 17 5.62 -1.32 12.34
C ALA A 17 5.42 -0.76 10.94
N VAL A 18 5.94 0.45 10.66
CA VAL A 18 5.86 1.07 9.33
C VAL A 18 6.74 0.33 8.32
N ALA A 19 7.94 -0.11 8.70
CA ALA A 19 8.80 -0.90 7.83
C ALA A 19 8.16 -2.23 7.44
N GLU A 20 7.52 -2.91 8.40
CA GLU A 20 6.78 -4.15 8.14
C GLU A 20 5.56 -3.90 7.25
N PHE A 21 4.81 -2.82 7.50
CA PHE A 21 3.69 -2.43 6.65
C PHE A 21 4.15 -2.22 5.20
N VAL A 22 5.21 -1.44 5.00
CA VAL A 22 5.80 -1.21 3.66
C VAL A 22 6.26 -2.52 3.03
N SER A 23 6.88 -3.41 3.80
CA SER A 23 7.32 -4.73 3.33
C SER A 23 6.13 -5.54 2.80
N VAL A 24 5.07 -5.67 3.59
CA VAL A 24 3.85 -6.41 3.20
C VAL A 24 3.23 -5.83 1.94
N PHE A 25 3.02 -4.51 1.90
CA PHE A 25 2.37 -3.83 0.78
C PHE A 25 3.30 -3.62 -0.43
N SER A 26 4.56 -4.06 -0.39
CA SER A 26 5.42 -4.07 -1.58
C SER A 26 5.21 -5.29 -2.49
N HIS A 27 4.39 -6.26 -2.10
CA HIS A 27 4.15 -7.48 -2.88
C HIS A 27 2.95 -7.33 -3.81
N GLY A 28 3.15 -7.66 -5.10
CA GLY A 28 2.15 -7.43 -6.13
C GLY A 28 0.85 -8.22 -5.99
N ASP A 29 0.90 -9.42 -5.42
CA ASP A 29 -0.28 -10.28 -5.23
C ASP A 29 -1.37 -9.62 -4.37
N THR A 30 -1.00 -8.67 -3.49
CA THR A 30 -1.96 -7.93 -2.66
C THR A 30 -2.58 -6.74 -3.39
N ALA A 31 -1.86 -6.17 -4.37
CA ALA A 31 -2.30 -4.98 -5.08
C ALA A 31 -3.49 -5.28 -6.01
N ASP A 32 -3.41 -6.36 -6.80
CA ASP A 32 -4.47 -6.75 -7.76
C ASP A 32 -5.85 -6.91 -7.08
N ASP A 33 -5.90 -7.62 -5.95
CA ASP A 33 -7.15 -7.87 -5.24
C ASP A 33 -7.71 -6.66 -4.49
N LEU A 34 -6.85 -5.79 -3.96
CA LEU A 34 -7.25 -4.75 -3.00
C LEU A 34 -7.33 -3.36 -3.62
N ALA A 35 -6.45 -3.04 -4.57
CA ALA A 35 -6.34 -1.70 -5.11
C ALA A 35 -7.66 -1.20 -5.71
N VAL A 36 -8.36 -2.07 -6.44
CA VAL A 36 -9.68 -1.78 -7.04
C VAL A 36 -10.78 -1.43 -6.02
N ARG A 37 -10.64 -1.85 -4.75
CA ARG A 37 -11.64 -1.58 -3.70
C ARG A 37 -11.31 -0.38 -2.82
N MET A 38 -10.11 0.19 -2.99
CA MET A 38 -9.67 1.36 -2.24
C MET A 38 -10.13 2.63 -2.96
N SER A 39 -10.23 3.75 -2.24
CA SER A 39 -10.40 5.06 -2.86
C SER A 39 -9.09 5.59 -3.43
N CYS A 40 -9.16 6.47 -4.43
CA CYS A 40 -8.00 7.19 -4.97
C CYS A 40 -7.11 7.79 -3.86
N SER A 41 -7.73 8.42 -2.84
CA SER A 41 -6.98 9.04 -1.74
C SER A 41 -6.22 8.04 -0.86
N GLU A 42 -6.72 6.81 -0.72
CA GLU A 42 -6.05 5.76 0.04
C GLU A 42 -4.87 5.19 -0.75
N ILE A 43 -5.04 5.04 -2.07
CA ILE A 43 -3.97 4.63 -2.99
C ILE A 43 -2.86 5.67 -3.05
N ASP A 44 -3.21 6.96 -3.15
CA ASP A 44 -2.24 8.05 -3.12
C ASP A 44 -1.43 8.06 -1.82
N ALA A 45 -2.10 7.88 -0.68
CA ALA A 45 -1.44 7.82 0.63
C ALA A 45 -0.49 6.60 0.74
N LEU A 46 -0.93 5.44 0.26
CA LEU A 46 -0.13 4.22 0.25
C LEU A 46 1.08 4.35 -0.69
N ALA A 47 0.87 4.80 -1.91
CA ALA A 47 1.93 5.04 -2.89
C ALA A 47 2.95 6.07 -2.36
N GLY A 48 2.48 7.14 -1.72
CA GLY A 48 3.35 8.11 -1.06
C GLY A 48 4.25 7.49 0.01
N LEU A 49 3.70 6.59 0.84
CA LEU A 49 4.48 5.88 1.86
C LEU A 49 5.50 4.92 1.23
N LEU A 50 5.12 4.17 0.20
CA LEU A 50 6.02 3.25 -0.51
C LEU A 50 7.20 4.00 -1.15
N ARG A 51 6.93 5.13 -1.82
CA ARG A 51 7.98 6.00 -2.39
C ARG A 51 8.90 6.58 -1.32
N ALA A 52 8.36 6.98 -0.16
CA ALA A 52 9.17 7.46 0.96
C ALA A 52 10.17 6.40 1.48
N PHE A 53 9.88 5.11 1.26
CA PHE A 53 10.75 3.98 1.58
C PHE A 53 11.58 3.48 0.38
N GLY A 54 11.55 4.19 -0.76
CA GLY A 54 12.26 3.81 -1.99
C GLY A 54 11.67 2.57 -2.65
N ARG A 55 10.36 2.34 -2.52
CA ARG A 55 9.62 1.25 -3.18
C ARG A 55 8.79 1.79 -4.33
N ASP A 56 9.44 2.48 -5.26
CA ASP A 56 8.76 3.18 -6.37
C ASP A 56 7.98 2.22 -7.28
N GLU A 57 8.58 1.08 -7.62
CA GLU A 57 7.92 0.05 -8.46
C GLU A 57 6.64 -0.49 -7.82
N ALA A 58 6.64 -0.69 -6.50
CA ALA A 58 5.44 -1.12 -5.78
C ALA A 58 4.38 -0.02 -5.76
N ALA A 59 4.79 1.24 -5.54
CA ALA A 59 3.88 2.37 -5.57
C ALA A 59 3.18 2.51 -6.94
N ASP A 60 3.93 2.36 -8.02
CA ASP A 60 3.40 2.43 -9.38
C ASP A 60 2.46 1.25 -9.69
N LEU A 61 2.75 0.06 -9.15
CA LEU A 61 1.86 -1.09 -9.24
C LEU A 61 0.51 -0.82 -8.56
N TRP A 62 0.50 -0.30 -7.34
CA TRP A 62 -0.75 0.02 -6.63
C TRP A 62 -1.61 1.04 -7.40
N ILE A 63 -0.98 2.03 -8.02
CA ILE A 63 -1.69 3.02 -8.85
C ILE A 63 -2.24 2.36 -10.11
N ALA A 64 -1.45 1.51 -10.78
CA ALA A 64 -1.86 0.84 -12.00
C ALA A 64 -3.04 -0.11 -11.77
N GLU A 65 -2.99 -0.94 -10.72
CA GLU A 65 -4.07 -1.87 -10.40
C GLU A 65 -5.34 -1.14 -9.96
N HIS A 66 -5.22 -0.02 -9.24
CA HIS A 66 -6.38 0.78 -8.88
C HIS A 66 -7.08 1.37 -10.11
N ALA A 67 -6.30 1.87 -11.08
CA ALA A 67 -6.81 2.45 -12.31
C ALA A 67 -7.50 1.43 -13.25
N THR A 68 -7.37 0.12 -13.00
CA THR A 68 -7.98 -0.92 -13.83
C THR A 68 -9.50 -1.02 -13.63
N ASP A 69 -10.02 -0.63 -12.46
CA ASP A 69 -11.47 -0.67 -12.12
C ASP A 69 -12.06 0.72 -11.85
N ASP A 70 -11.26 1.78 -12.02
CA ASP A 70 -11.75 3.15 -11.93
C ASP A 70 -12.67 3.43 -13.14
N ASP A 71 -13.96 3.63 -12.87
CA ASP A 71 -15.00 3.86 -13.87
C ASP A 71 -14.53 4.90 -14.91
N GLU A 72 -14.80 4.66 -16.19
CA GLU A 72 -14.51 5.61 -17.29
C GLU A 72 -15.13 6.99 -16.98
N GLY A 73 -14.37 7.88 -16.34
CA GLY A 73 -14.82 9.21 -15.97
C GLY A 73 -14.32 9.80 -14.66
N ASP A 74 -13.62 9.06 -13.78
CA ASP A 74 -12.91 9.69 -12.65
C ASP A 74 -11.59 10.33 -13.11
N ALA A 75 -11.10 11.30 -12.33
CA ALA A 75 -10.16 12.37 -12.63
C ALA A 75 -8.74 11.96 -13.13
N HIS A 76 -8.55 10.68 -13.46
CA HIS A 76 -7.32 10.10 -13.98
C HIS A 76 -7.36 9.76 -15.47
N THR A 77 -8.40 10.16 -16.21
CA THR A 77 -8.31 10.15 -17.68
C THR A 77 -7.34 11.27 -18.13
N PRO A 78 -6.23 10.98 -18.83
CA PRO A 78 -5.52 12.04 -19.54
C PRO A 78 -6.48 12.58 -20.61
N GLU A 79 -6.71 13.90 -20.61
CA GLU A 79 -7.51 14.56 -21.65
C GLU A 79 -6.97 14.18 -23.03
N GLY A 80 -7.66 13.29 -23.75
CA GLY A 80 -7.25 12.96 -25.11
C GLY A 80 -7.75 11.66 -25.73
N SER A 81 -8.31 10.71 -24.99
CA SER A 81 -8.78 9.47 -25.63
C SER A 81 -10.26 9.55 -26.02
N LYS A 82 -10.55 10.32 -27.09
CA LYS A 82 -11.78 10.14 -27.88
C LYS A 82 -11.47 9.27 -29.08
N ARG A 83 -12.07 8.08 -29.16
CA ARG A 83 -12.48 7.46 -30.41
C ARG A 83 -13.81 6.78 -30.26
#